data_AF-A0A9D5XVY9-F1
#
_entry.id   AF-A0A9D5XVY9-F1
#
_cell.length_a   1.000
_cell.length_b   1.000
_cell.length_c   1.000
_cell.angle_alpha   90.00
_cell.angle_beta   90.00
_cell.angle_gamma   90.00
#
_symmetry.space_group_name_H-M   'P 1'
#
loop_
_entity.id
_entity.type
_entity.pdbx_description
1 polymer ?
#
loop_
_entity_poly.entity_id
_entity_poly.type
_entity_poly.pdbx_seq_one_letter_code
_entity_poly.pdbx_strand_id
1 'polypeptide(L)'
;MPRFAFSLLLMLAALTMLAGCGDDADKAPLSEEGKTVVEEVGGPFSASEFERFLDDLPKVPGLTAETQKQIGEASGAFLTAKVIASVEALGWDSDRFMYIYSHSLVMVSAEQMNKVNEQMQAQLKDMPEDQREMMKQMLAKQGGGQMEAFQAEVDKQVPLSEQEIIRANMPRLCSVLGIQ
;
A
#
# COMPACT_ATOMS: atom_id res chain seq x y z
N MET A 1 8.81 -37.22 26.03
CA MET A 1 7.79 -36.18 26.33
C MET A 1 8.31 -35.43 27.55
N PRO A 2 8.45 -34.07 27.57
CA PRO A 2 7.59 -33.06 26.97
C PRO A 2 8.33 -32.00 26.10
N ARG A 3 7.72 -31.53 25.01
CA ARG A 3 8.22 -30.40 24.18
C ARG A 3 7.14 -29.35 23.88
N PHE A 4 5.99 -29.41 24.56
CA PHE A 4 4.86 -28.52 24.33
C PHE A 4 4.70 -27.40 25.37
N ALA A 5 5.53 -27.35 26.41
CA ALA A 5 5.43 -26.33 27.47
C ALA A 5 6.22 -25.04 27.18
N PHE A 6 7.17 -25.05 26.24
CA PHE A 6 8.03 -23.89 25.97
C PHE A 6 7.44 -22.88 24.99
N SER A 7 6.49 -23.30 24.14
CA SER A 7 5.91 -22.43 23.12
C SER A 7 4.82 -21.49 23.67
N LEU A 8 4.21 -21.83 24.80
CA LEU A 8 3.15 -21.01 25.40
C LEU A 8 3.72 -19.86 26.27
N LEU A 9 4.96 -20.00 26.76
CA LEU A 9 5.60 -18.98 27.60
C LEU A 9 6.20 -17.81 26.78
N LEU A 10 6.51 -18.03 25.49
CA LEU A 10 7.03 -17.00 24.60
C LEU A 10 5.94 -16.07 24.04
N MET A 11 4.69 -16.52 23.94
CA MET A 11 3.58 -15.64 23.53
C MET A 11 3.13 -14.66 24.63
N LEU A 12 3.35 -14.97 25.91
CA LEU A 12 2.98 -14.05 27.00
C LEU A 12 4.02 -12.95 27.26
N ALA A 13 5.27 -13.10 26.80
CA ALA A 13 6.31 -12.08 26.96
C ALA A 13 6.20 -10.92 25.96
N ALA A 14 5.43 -11.09 24.87
CA ALA A 14 5.20 -10.03 23.88
C ALA A 14 4.13 -9.01 24.32
N LEU A 15 3.41 -9.26 25.42
CA LEU A 15 2.28 -8.44 25.88
C LEU A 15 2.62 -7.45 26.99
N THR A 16 3.86 -7.39 27.49
CA THR A 16 4.22 -6.55 28.66
C THR A 16 5.17 -5.39 28.38
N MET A 17 5.42 -5.01 27.11
CA MET A 17 6.29 -3.86 26.78
C MET A 17 5.53 -2.60 26.33
N LEU A 18 4.21 -2.51 26.51
CA LEU A 18 3.43 -1.27 26.28
C LEU A 18 3.28 -0.46 27.58
N ALA A 19 4.41 -0.11 28.20
CA ALA A 19 4.45 0.90 29.26
C ALA A 19 5.80 1.61 29.22
N GLY A 20 5.89 2.71 28.48
CA GLY A 20 7.11 3.52 28.42
C GLY A 20 6.99 4.73 27.51
N CYS A 21 6.62 5.87 28.10
CA CYS A 21 6.87 7.27 27.76
C CYS A 21 7.35 7.65 26.34
N GLY A 22 6.65 8.62 25.73
CA GLY A 22 7.26 9.46 24.71
C GLY A 22 6.25 10.31 23.96
N ASP A 23 6.13 11.57 24.36
CA ASP A 23 5.34 12.63 23.74
C ASP A 23 5.97 13.01 22.38
N ASP A 24 5.64 12.28 21.33
CA ASP A 24 5.91 12.66 19.94
C ASP A 24 4.78 12.12 19.06
N ALA A 25 4.11 13.02 18.35
CA ALA A 25 2.89 12.75 17.60
C ALA A 25 3.00 11.47 16.74
N ASP A 26 2.13 10.52 17.06
CA ASP A 26 2.04 9.15 16.55
C ASP A 26 2.12 9.08 15.02
N LYS A 27 3.32 8.81 14.52
CA LYS A 27 3.55 8.25 13.20
C LYS A 27 3.94 6.80 13.44
N ALA A 28 3.09 5.86 13.02
CA ALA A 28 3.41 4.44 13.12
C ALA A 28 4.76 4.21 12.44
N PRO A 29 5.79 3.73 13.16
CA PRO A 29 7.08 3.47 12.54
C PRO A 29 6.92 2.34 11.52
N LEU A 30 7.70 2.41 10.44
CA LEU A 30 7.84 1.29 9.50
C LEU A 30 8.06 -0.01 10.26
N SER A 31 7.49 -1.10 9.77
CA SER A 31 7.81 -2.44 10.27
C SER A 31 9.31 -2.70 10.15
N GLU A 32 9.87 -3.57 10.98
CA GLU A 32 11.30 -3.92 10.88
C GLU A 32 11.62 -4.53 9.52
N GLU A 33 10.71 -5.37 8.99
CA GLU A 33 10.79 -5.89 7.63
C GLU A 33 10.76 -4.77 6.58
N GLY A 34 9.87 -3.78 6.74
CA GLY A 34 9.80 -2.61 5.87
C GLY A 34 11.09 -1.77 5.90
N LYS A 35 11.70 -1.58 7.07
CA LYS A 35 12.99 -0.88 7.21
C LYS A 35 14.10 -1.63 6.49
N THR A 36 14.19 -2.95 6.67
CA THR A 36 15.20 -3.79 6.00
C THR A 36 15.05 -3.73 4.48
N VAL A 37 13.83 -3.89 3.95
CA VAL A 37 13.59 -3.80 2.50
C VAL A 37 13.98 -2.42 1.97
N VAL A 38 13.59 -1.35 2.66
CA VAL A 38 13.96 0.03 2.28
C VAL A 38 15.48 0.20 2.24
N GLU A 39 16.22 -0.31 3.23
CA GLU A 39 17.69 -0.23 3.26
C GLU A 39 18.33 -1.05 2.12
N GLU A 40 17.85 -2.27 1.88
CA GLU A 40 18.37 -3.16 0.83
C GLU A 40 18.21 -2.58 -0.59
N VAL A 41 17.12 -1.85 -0.84
CA VAL A 41 16.84 -1.22 -2.15
C VAL A 41 17.36 0.23 -2.26
N GLY A 42 18.21 0.68 -1.33
CA GLY A 42 18.91 1.97 -1.40
C GLY A 42 18.21 3.16 -0.72
N GLY A 43 17.25 2.91 0.16
CA GLY A 43 16.52 3.92 0.93
C GLY A 43 15.23 4.42 0.27
N PRO A 44 14.51 5.37 0.89
CA PRO A 44 13.29 5.90 0.31
C PRO A 44 13.53 6.57 -1.05
N PHE A 45 12.58 6.48 -1.98
CA PHE A 45 12.69 7.15 -3.27
C PHE A 45 12.44 8.66 -3.18
N SER A 46 13.06 9.37 -4.11
CA SER A 46 12.92 10.83 -4.25
C SER A 46 11.79 11.20 -5.22
N ALA A 47 11.37 12.47 -5.20
CA ALA A 47 10.35 12.97 -6.12
C ALA A 47 10.78 12.84 -7.60
N SER A 48 12.02 13.17 -7.93
CA SER A 48 12.53 13.05 -9.31
C SER A 48 12.63 11.60 -9.78
N GLU A 49 12.96 10.68 -8.88
CA GLU A 49 12.95 9.25 -9.17
C GLU A 49 11.52 8.76 -9.43
N PHE A 50 10.56 9.21 -8.63
CA PHE A 50 9.14 8.89 -8.84
C PHE A 50 8.60 9.46 -10.15
N GLU A 51 8.98 10.69 -10.52
CA GLU A 51 8.62 11.28 -11.81
C GLU A 51 9.16 10.46 -12.99
N ARG A 52 10.43 10.04 -12.93
CA ARG A 52 11.02 9.14 -13.93
C ARG A 52 10.25 7.83 -14.00
N PHE A 53 9.91 7.25 -12.84
CA PHE A 53 9.11 6.02 -12.77
C PHE A 53 7.76 6.19 -13.48
N LEU A 54 7.05 7.30 -13.26
CA LEU A 54 5.78 7.57 -13.94
C LEU A 54 5.91 7.71 -15.47
N ASP A 55 7.03 8.23 -15.96
CA ASP A 55 7.31 8.33 -17.39
C ASP A 55 7.66 6.98 -18.04
N ASP A 56 8.27 6.08 -17.27
CA ASP A 56 8.73 4.79 -17.75
C ASP A 56 7.71 3.67 -17.57
N LEU A 57 6.83 3.76 -16.57
CA LEU A 57 5.83 2.73 -16.25
C LEU A 57 4.94 2.32 -17.44
N PRO A 58 4.40 3.23 -18.27
CA PRO A 58 3.61 2.84 -19.45
C PRO A 58 4.39 2.04 -20.50
N LYS A 59 5.73 2.10 -20.48
CA LYS A 59 6.60 1.39 -21.43
C LYS A 59 6.83 -0.06 -20.98
N VAL A 60 6.50 -0.41 -19.74
CA VAL A 60 6.72 -1.75 -19.19
C VAL A 60 5.50 -2.64 -19.46
N PRO A 61 5.68 -3.76 -20.19
CA PRO A 61 4.59 -4.62 -20.61
C PRO A 61 3.96 -5.35 -19.41
N GLY A 62 2.64 -5.19 -19.22
CA GLY A 62 1.84 -5.97 -18.27
C GLY A 62 1.63 -5.29 -16.91
N LEU A 63 2.22 -4.10 -16.70
CA LEU A 63 2.11 -3.37 -15.44
C LEU A 63 1.03 -2.27 -15.46
N THR A 64 0.45 -1.96 -16.62
CA THR A 64 -0.67 -1.03 -16.78
C THR A 64 -1.84 -1.72 -17.45
N ALA A 65 -3.06 -1.19 -17.28
CA ALA A 65 -4.23 -1.75 -17.94
C ALA A 65 -4.11 -1.76 -19.48
N GLU A 66 -3.42 -0.76 -20.05
CA GLU A 66 -3.15 -0.69 -21.48
C GLU A 66 -2.18 -1.80 -21.92
N THR A 67 -1.06 -1.95 -21.23
CA THR A 67 -0.05 -2.94 -21.62
C THR A 67 -0.50 -4.36 -21.35
N GLN A 68 -1.37 -4.60 -20.36
CA GLN A 68 -2.01 -5.91 -20.14
C GLN A 68 -2.90 -6.33 -21.32
N LYS A 69 -3.69 -5.40 -21.88
CA LYS A 69 -4.54 -5.68 -23.06
C LYS A 69 -3.72 -6.09 -24.28
N GLN A 70 -2.50 -5.56 -24.43
CA GLN A 70 -1.63 -5.85 -25.57
C GLN A 70 -0.98 -7.24 -25.49
N ILE A 71 -0.91 -7.85 -24.31
CA ILE A 71 -0.18 -9.11 -24.10
C ILE A 71 -1.11 -10.34 -24.13
N GLY A 72 -2.41 -10.17 -23.91
CA GLY A 72 -3.39 -11.27 -23.94
C GLY A 72 -3.18 -12.30 -22.82
N GLU A 73 -3.58 -13.56 -23.04
CA GLU A 73 -3.45 -14.69 -22.09
C GLU A 73 -2.04 -15.28 -22.01
N ALA A 74 -0.99 -14.45 -21.97
CA ALA A 74 0.36 -14.96 -21.77
C ALA A 74 0.51 -15.55 -20.36
N SER A 75 1.19 -16.69 -20.24
CA SER A 75 1.44 -17.35 -18.94
C SER A 75 2.25 -16.44 -17.99
N GLY A 76 1.93 -16.47 -16.70
CA GLY A 76 2.51 -15.57 -15.68
C GLY A 76 4.05 -15.55 -15.61
N ALA A 77 4.73 -16.69 -15.78
CA ALA A 77 6.20 -16.73 -15.74
C ALA A 77 6.86 -15.99 -16.92
N PHE A 78 6.24 -16.03 -18.10
CA PHE A 78 6.72 -15.29 -19.28
C PHE A 78 6.52 -13.78 -19.12
N LEU A 79 5.43 -13.38 -18.46
CA LEU A 79 5.18 -11.97 -18.11
C LEU A 79 6.28 -11.43 -17.18
N THR A 80 6.65 -12.19 -16.13
CA THR A 80 7.70 -11.77 -15.19
C THR A 80 9.05 -11.54 -15.87
N ALA A 81 9.51 -12.46 -16.72
CA ALA A 81 10.79 -12.29 -17.44
C ALA A 81 10.78 -11.10 -18.41
N LYS A 82 9.64 -10.88 -19.10
CA LYS A 82 9.50 -9.77 -20.04
C LYS A 82 9.44 -8.41 -19.33
N VAL A 83 8.82 -8.35 -18.16
CA VAL A 83 8.82 -7.17 -17.28
C VAL A 83 10.25 -6.83 -16.87
N ILE A 84 11.00 -7.79 -16.31
CA ILE A 84 12.38 -7.58 -15.86
C ILE A 84 13.25 -7.08 -17.01
N ALA A 85 13.23 -7.76 -18.17
CA ALA A 85 14.02 -7.36 -19.32
C ALA A 85 13.67 -5.94 -19.83
N SER A 86 12.39 -5.55 -19.75
CA SER A 86 11.94 -4.22 -20.18
C SER A 86 12.37 -3.13 -19.19
N VAL A 87 12.32 -3.42 -17.89
CA VAL A 87 12.79 -2.54 -16.82
C VAL A 87 14.30 -2.32 -16.93
N GLU A 88 15.08 -3.39 -17.10
CA GLU A 88 16.53 -3.31 -17.31
C GLU A 88 16.90 -2.52 -18.58
N ALA A 89 16.16 -2.72 -19.68
CA ALA A 89 16.37 -1.98 -20.93
C ALA A 89 16.12 -0.46 -20.80
N LEU A 90 15.30 -0.05 -19.82
CA LEU A 90 15.06 1.35 -19.46
C LEU A 90 16.13 1.90 -18.49
N GLY A 91 17.14 1.10 -18.15
CA GLY A 91 18.23 1.47 -17.25
C GLY A 91 17.80 1.54 -15.78
N TRP A 92 16.82 0.72 -15.40
CA TRP A 92 16.43 0.55 -14.01
C TRP A 92 17.08 -0.69 -13.41
N ASP A 93 17.40 -0.62 -12.13
CA ASP A 93 17.50 -1.81 -11.30
C ASP A 93 16.09 -2.40 -11.10
N SER A 94 15.94 -3.71 -11.30
CA SER A 94 14.63 -4.35 -11.29
C SER A 94 13.97 -4.32 -9.92
N ASP A 95 14.76 -4.52 -8.87
CA ASP A 95 14.25 -4.54 -7.50
C ASP A 95 13.82 -3.12 -7.09
N ARG A 96 14.60 -2.10 -7.47
CA ARG A 96 14.25 -0.69 -7.28
C ARG A 96 12.95 -0.30 -7.99
N PHE A 97 12.79 -0.72 -9.24
CA PHE A 97 11.57 -0.42 -10.00
C PHE A 97 10.34 -1.10 -9.37
N MET A 98 10.48 -2.38 -9.00
CA MET A 98 9.39 -3.15 -8.39
C MET A 98 9.05 -2.66 -6.99
N TYR A 99 10.03 -2.16 -6.23
CA TYR A 99 9.84 -1.47 -4.97
C TYR A 99 8.91 -0.26 -5.14
N ILE A 100 9.25 0.67 -6.04
CA ILE A 100 8.42 1.87 -6.31
C ILE A 100 7.02 1.48 -6.81
N TYR A 101 6.94 0.48 -7.69
CA TYR A 101 5.67 -0.03 -8.21
C TYR A 101 4.78 -0.59 -7.08
N SER A 102 5.33 -1.40 -6.17
CA SER A 102 4.58 -1.99 -5.07
C SER A 102 4.02 -0.93 -4.12
N HIS A 103 4.82 0.06 -3.72
CA HIS A 103 4.39 1.15 -2.85
C HIS A 103 3.31 2.01 -3.52
N SER A 104 3.44 2.22 -4.83
CA SER A 104 2.41 2.90 -5.63
C SER A 104 1.07 2.17 -5.58
N LEU A 105 1.06 0.84 -5.72
CA LEU A 105 -0.18 0.05 -5.68
C LEU A 105 -0.82 0.03 -4.29
N VAL A 106 -0.01 -0.05 -3.23
CA VAL A 106 -0.49 0.06 -1.84
C VAL A 106 -1.20 1.40 -1.65
N MET A 107 -0.58 2.50 -2.07
CA MET A 107 -1.14 3.85 -1.93
C MET A 107 -2.39 4.07 -2.80
N VAL A 108 -2.43 3.53 -4.02
CA VAL A 108 -3.64 3.57 -4.87
C VAL A 108 -4.80 2.83 -4.23
N SER A 109 -4.54 1.65 -3.65
CA SER A 109 -5.56 0.87 -2.96
C SER A 109 -6.12 1.62 -1.75
N ALA A 110 -5.24 2.29 -0.99
CA ALA A 110 -5.64 3.12 0.13
C ALA A 110 -6.52 4.31 -0.29
N GLU A 111 -6.14 4.99 -1.38
CA GLU A 111 -6.92 6.10 -1.93
C GLU A 111 -8.30 5.65 -2.42
N GLN A 112 -8.40 4.49 -3.08
CA GLN A 112 -9.68 3.93 -3.51
C GLN A 112 -10.59 3.62 -2.32
N MET A 113 -10.02 3.04 -1.24
CA MET A 113 -10.78 2.75 -0.03
C MET A 113 -11.29 4.02 0.64
N ASN A 114 -10.47 5.08 0.69
CA ASN A 114 -10.88 6.39 1.19
C ASN A 114 -12.02 6.99 0.37
N LYS A 115 -11.94 6.94 -0.97
CA LYS A 115 -13.01 7.43 -1.86
C LYS A 115 -14.32 6.68 -1.66
N VAL A 116 -14.28 5.36 -1.51
CA VAL A 116 -15.48 4.56 -1.20
C VAL A 116 -16.08 4.99 0.14
N ASN A 117 -15.25 5.21 1.16
CA ASN A 117 -15.71 5.67 2.46
C ASN A 117 -16.33 7.07 2.40
N GLU A 118 -15.74 8.00 1.64
CA GLU A 118 -16.28 9.34 1.42
C GLU A 118 -17.63 9.30 0.70
N GLN A 119 -17.76 8.48 -0.35
CA GLN A 119 -19.02 8.29 -1.07
C GLN A 119 -20.10 7.71 -0.17
N MET A 120 -19.74 6.72 0.66
CA MET A 120 -20.65 6.15 1.65
C MET A 120 -21.10 7.20 2.68
N GLN A 121 -20.17 8.00 3.22
CA GLN A 121 -20.47 9.10 4.12
C GLN A 121 -21.38 10.16 3.48
N ALA A 122 -21.16 10.47 2.20
CA ALA A 122 -22.02 11.38 1.45
C ALA A 122 -23.44 10.81 1.32
N GLN A 123 -23.58 9.54 0.95
CA GLN A 123 -24.89 8.87 0.88
C GLN A 123 -25.62 8.89 2.23
N LEU A 124 -24.91 8.69 3.35
CA LEU A 124 -25.50 8.72 4.68
C LEU A 124 -26.10 10.10 5.05
N LYS A 125 -25.57 11.20 4.50
CA LYS A 125 -26.08 12.55 4.78
C LYS A 125 -27.47 12.77 4.21
N ASP A 126 -27.76 12.19 3.05
CA ASP A 126 -29.03 12.35 2.35
C ASP A 126 -30.13 11.40 2.84
N MET A 127 -29.80 10.48 3.76
CA MET A 127 -30.76 9.51 4.31
C MET A 127 -31.60 10.08 5.46
N PRO A 128 -32.85 9.57 5.63
CA PRO A 128 -33.63 9.74 6.85
C PRO A 128 -32.84 9.35 8.11
N GLU A 129 -33.06 10.06 9.21
CA GLU A 129 -32.27 9.94 10.44
C GLU A 129 -32.32 8.54 11.06
N ASP A 130 -33.49 7.90 11.02
CA ASP A 130 -33.71 6.52 11.48
C ASP A 130 -32.91 5.49 10.66
N GLN A 131 -32.85 5.67 9.33
CA GLN A 131 -32.06 4.80 8.45
C GLN A 131 -30.56 5.05 8.59
N ARG A 132 -30.17 6.31 8.78
CA ARG A 132 -28.78 6.73 8.97
C ARG A 132 -28.18 6.14 10.24
N GLU A 133 -28.91 6.20 11.35
CA GLU A 133 -28.45 5.62 12.62
C GLU A 133 -28.37 4.10 12.57
N MET A 134 -29.30 3.44 11.87
CA MET A 134 -29.21 2.00 11.63
C MET A 134 -27.97 1.62 10.82
N MET A 135 -27.66 2.36 9.74
CA MET A 135 -26.45 2.11 8.95
C MET A 135 -25.17 2.41 9.71
N LYS A 136 -25.11 3.50 10.48
CA LYS A 136 -23.95 3.79 11.34
C LYS A 136 -23.69 2.68 12.35
N GLN A 137 -24.73 2.13 12.98
CA GLN A 137 -24.55 1.00 13.90
C GLN A 137 -24.05 -0.27 13.20
N MET A 138 -24.51 -0.51 11.96
CA MET A 138 -24.02 -1.64 11.16
C MET A 138 -22.54 -1.45 10.76
N LEU A 139 -22.18 -0.25 10.30
CA LEU A 139 -20.80 0.10 9.93
C LEU A 139 -19.86 0.12 11.14
N ALA A 140 -20.31 0.61 12.30
CA ALA A 140 -19.52 0.56 13.53
C ALA A 140 -19.23 -0.87 13.97
N LYS A 141 -20.19 -1.80 13.79
CA LYS A 141 -20.01 -3.23 14.10
C LYS A 141 -19.10 -3.97 13.12
N GLN A 142 -19.04 -3.53 11.86
CA GLN A 142 -18.37 -4.27 10.79
C GLN A 142 -17.04 -3.63 10.32
N GLY A 143 -16.92 -2.30 10.36
CA GLY A 143 -15.83 -1.57 9.67
C GLY A 143 -15.10 -0.52 10.51
N GLY A 144 -15.58 -0.15 11.70
CA GLY A 144 -15.02 0.96 12.49
C GLY A 144 -13.52 0.85 12.78
N GLY A 145 -13.03 -0.34 13.14
CA GLY A 145 -11.59 -0.58 13.36
C GLY A 145 -10.82 -1.04 12.12
N GLN A 146 -11.51 -1.34 11.01
CA GLN A 146 -10.87 -1.90 9.83
C GLN A 146 -10.14 -0.84 9.02
N MET A 147 -10.66 0.39 8.95
CA MET A 147 -9.96 1.48 8.26
C MET A 147 -8.71 1.94 8.99
N GLU A 148 -8.79 2.11 10.31
CA GLU A 148 -7.62 2.50 11.11
C GLU A 148 -6.54 1.42 11.05
N ALA A 149 -6.92 0.14 11.13
CA ALA A 149 -5.99 -0.97 10.97
C ALA A 149 -5.39 -1.02 9.56
N PHE A 150 -6.16 -0.72 8.52
CA PHE A 150 -5.67 -0.66 7.16
C PHE A 150 -4.68 0.50 6.96
N GLN A 151 -4.98 1.70 7.47
CA GLN A 151 -4.07 2.83 7.40
C GLN A 151 -2.78 2.56 8.17
N ALA A 152 -2.87 1.97 9.37
CA ALA A 152 -1.71 1.56 10.14
C ALA A 152 -0.86 0.50 9.41
N GLU A 153 -1.48 -0.33 8.57
CA GLU A 153 -0.76 -1.31 7.75
C GLU A 153 -0.06 -0.64 6.56
N VAL A 154 -0.69 0.35 5.92
CA VAL A 154 -0.03 1.18 4.90
C VAL A 154 1.19 1.88 5.49
N ASP A 155 1.07 2.46 6.69
CA ASP A 155 2.16 3.19 7.35
C ASP A 155 3.35 2.30 7.74
N LYS A 156 3.12 0.99 7.93
CA LYS A 156 4.19 0.01 8.15
C LYS A 156 4.94 -0.39 6.89
N GLN A 157 4.31 -0.22 5.73
CA GLN A 157 4.82 -0.67 4.43
C GLN A 157 5.46 0.48 3.66
N VAL A 158 4.82 1.65 3.63
CA VAL A 158 5.26 2.79 2.81
C VAL A 158 5.79 3.92 3.69
N PRO A 159 7.09 4.28 3.58
CA PRO A 159 7.66 5.43 4.28
C PRO A 159 6.84 6.70 4.06
N LEU A 160 6.63 7.49 5.10
CA LEU A 160 5.81 8.71 5.02
C LEU A 160 6.26 9.69 3.93
N SER A 161 7.57 9.86 3.76
CA SER A 161 8.14 10.70 2.69
C SER A 161 7.70 10.25 1.29
N GLU A 162 7.56 8.94 1.08
CA GLU A 162 7.10 8.37 -0.18
C GLU A 162 5.59 8.46 -0.32
N GLN A 163 4.84 8.27 0.77
CA GLN A 163 3.39 8.48 0.74
C GLN A 163 3.04 9.91 0.31
N GLU A 164 3.78 10.91 0.79
CA GLU A 164 3.60 12.32 0.40
C GLU A 164 3.87 12.51 -1.10
N ILE A 165 4.96 11.94 -1.63
CA ILE A 165 5.31 12.00 -3.05
C ILE A 165 4.24 11.33 -3.92
N ILE A 166 3.78 10.13 -3.52
CA ILE A 166 2.75 9.38 -4.26
C ILE A 166 1.42 10.13 -4.23
N ARG A 167 0.98 10.62 -3.05
CA ARG A 167 -0.27 11.39 -2.94
C ARG A 167 -0.25 12.64 -3.81
N ALA A 168 0.86 13.38 -3.82
CA ALA A 168 1.01 14.57 -4.67
C ALA A 168 0.90 14.26 -6.18
N ASN A 169 1.20 13.02 -6.58
CA ASN A 169 1.18 12.57 -7.97
C ASN A 169 0.04 11.60 -8.30
N MET A 170 -0.89 11.36 -7.37
CA MET A 170 -1.93 10.35 -7.48
C MET A 170 -2.77 10.45 -8.77
N PRO A 171 -3.20 11.64 -9.24
CA PRO A 171 -3.93 11.74 -10.50
C PRO A 171 -3.15 11.22 -11.71
N ARG A 172 -1.84 11.53 -11.78
CA ARG A 172 -0.96 11.05 -12.85
C ARG A 172 -0.73 9.55 -12.73
N LEU A 173 -0.49 9.06 -11.51
CA LEU A 173 -0.33 7.63 -11.22
C LEU A 173 -1.56 6.81 -11.68
N CYS A 174 -2.77 7.23 -11.29
CA CYS A 174 -4.00 6.58 -11.73
C CYS A 174 -4.15 6.59 -13.25
N SER A 175 -3.84 7.73 -13.89
CA SER A 175 -3.87 7.86 -15.35
C SER A 175 -2.93 6.86 -16.05
N VAL A 176 -1.67 6.77 -15.61
CA VAL A 176 -0.69 5.85 -16.22
C VAL A 176 -1.02 4.38 -15.95
N LEU A 177 -1.62 4.06 -14.80
CA LEU A 177 -2.09 2.71 -14.48
C LEU A 177 -3.38 2.33 -15.26
N GLY A 178 -4.10 3.32 -15.78
CA GLY A 178 -5.40 3.13 -16.43
C GLY A 178 -6.55 2.93 -15.44
N ILE A 179 -6.44 3.50 -14.24
CA ILE A 179 -7.46 3.49 -13.18
C ILE A 179 -8.23 4.82 -13.27
N GLN A 180 -9.55 4.73 -13.46
CA GLN A 180 -10.47 5.88 -13.52
C GLN A 180 -11.38 5.90 -12.30
#